data_AF-A0A7S2M838-F1
#
_entry.id   AF-A0A7S2M838-F1
#
_cell.length_a   1.000
_cell.length_b   1.000
_cell.length_c   1.000
_cell.angle_alpha   90.00
_cell.angle_beta   90.00
_cell.angle_gamma   90.00
#
_symmetry.space_group_name_H-M   'P 1'
#
loop_
_entity.id
_entity.type
_entity.pdbx_description
1 polymer ?
#
loop_
_entity_poly.entity_id
_entity_poly.type
_entity_poly.pdbx_seq_one_letter_code
_entity_poly.pdbx_strand_id
1 'polypeptide(L)'
;VSITGHSLGGGLALITGAQTQTPAIVISAPSAVMGRSAVTPEISLDDIKRYTYAVIPQRDIISRLGGEHMNSANIKCRAGVSDPMACHMEYRSLCELMYTCGNVKRPVY
;
A
#
# COMPACT_ATOMS: atom_id res chain seq x y z
N VAL A 1 10.49 1.22 14.74
CA VAL A 1 10.07 -0.02 14.05
C VAL A 1 9.00 0.36 13.04
N SER A 2 8.96 -0.28 11.87
CA SER A 2 7.95 -0.05 10.85
C SER A 2 7.44 -1.38 10.32
N ILE A 3 6.17 -1.42 9.97
CA ILE A 3 5.50 -2.61 9.42
C ILE A 3 5.33 -2.40 7.92
N THR A 4 5.50 -3.46 7.14
CA THR A 4 5.27 -3.41 5.71
C THR A 4 4.60 -4.70 5.26
N GLY A 5 4.07 -4.67 4.05
CA GLY A 5 3.43 -5.81 3.44
C GLY A 5 2.95 -5.48 2.04
N HIS A 6 2.68 -6.55 1.30
CA HIS A 6 2.13 -6.50 -0.04
C HIS A 6 0.79 -7.22 -0.09
N SER A 7 -0.14 -6.74 -0.93
CA SER A 7 -1.43 -7.39 -1.15
C SER A 7 -2.17 -7.63 0.19
N LEU A 8 -2.61 -8.86 0.47
CA LEU A 8 -3.19 -9.24 1.76
C LEU A 8 -2.27 -8.93 2.95
N GLY A 9 -0.98 -9.23 2.84
CA GLY A 9 0.00 -8.91 3.89
C GLY A 9 0.11 -7.40 4.13
N GLY A 10 -0.09 -6.59 3.09
CA GLY A 10 -0.20 -5.14 3.20
C GLY A 10 -1.48 -4.73 3.95
N GLY A 11 -2.63 -5.32 3.64
CA GLY A 11 -3.86 -5.09 4.38
C GLY A 11 -3.72 -5.40 5.87
N LEU A 12 -3.09 -6.54 6.20
CA LEU A 12 -2.77 -6.90 7.59
C LEU A 12 -1.80 -5.91 8.23
N ALA A 13 -0.76 -5.48 7.51
CA ALA A 13 0.18 -4.47 8.00
C ALA A 13 -0.50 -3.12 8.30
N LEU A 14 -1.49 -2.70 7.49
CA LEU A 14 -2.30 -1.50 7.78
C LEU A 14 -3.11 -1.65 9.07
N ILE A 15 -3.78 -2.79 9.24
CA ILE A 15 -4.57 -3.11 10.44
C ILE A 15 -3.67 -3.10 11.67
N THR A 16 -2.56 -3.85 11.63
CA THR A 16 -1.61 -3.93 12.74
C THR A 16 -0.98 -2.58 13.03
N GLY A 17 -0.58 -1.82 12.01
CA GLY A 17 0.02 -0.49 12.18
C GLY A 17 -0.92 0.49 12.85
N ALA A 18 -2.20 0.49 12.46
CA ALA A 18 -3.21 1.35 13.07
C ALA A 18 -3.54 0.92 14.52
N GLN A 19 -3.69 -0.38 14.80
CA GLN A 19 -3.97 -0.87 16.17
C GLN A 19 -2.81 -0.65 17.13
N THR A 20 -1.58 -0.84 16.66
CA THR A 20 -0.37 -0.75 17.49
C THR A 20 0.28 0.63 17.44
N GLN A 21 -0.33 1.58 16.72
CA GLN A 21 0.21 2.93 16.51
C GLN A 21 1.66 2.91 15.98
N THR A 22 1.95 1.93 15.13
CA THR A 22 3.26 1.71 14.52
C THR A 22 3.19 2.09 13.04
N PRO A 23 4.12 2.89 12.51
CA PRO A 23 4.11 3.27 11.09
C PRO A 23 4.07 2.05 10.16
N ALA A 24 3.07 1.99 9.30
CA ALA A 24 2.88 0.96 8.30
C ALA A 24 2.94 1.54 6.89
N ILE A 25 3.92 1.09 6.10
CA ILE A 25 4.09 1.48 4.69
C ILE A 25 3.91 0.24 3.85
N VAL A 26 2.89 0.24 2.98
CA VAL A 26 2.47 -0.96 2.25
C VAL A 26 2.41 -0.71 0.77
N ILE A 27 2.54 -1.77 -0.02
CA ILE A 27 2.46 -1.70 -1.48
C ILE A 27 1.29 -2.56 -1.92
N SER A 28 0.46 -2.03 -2.81
CA SER A 28 -0.62 -2.80 -3.42
C SER A 28 -1.62 -3.41 -2.42
N ALA A 29 -1.85 -2.76 -1.29
CA ALA A 29 -2.69 -3.28 -0.22
C ALA A 29 -4.16 -2.85 -0.39
N PRO A 30 -5.15 -3.70 -0.06
CA PRO A 30 -6.52 -3.24 0.12
C PRO A 30 -6.60 -2.29 1.33
N SER A 31 -7.54 -1.35 1.31
CA SER A 31 -7.73 -0.39 2.39
C SER A 31 -8.37 -1.04 3.61
N ALA A 32 -7.94 -0.60 4.81
CA ALA A 32 -8.51 -1.03 6.08
C ALA A 32 -9.78 -0.24 6.46
N VAL A 33 -10.14 0.81 5.72
CA VAL A 33 -11.20 1.77 6.12
C VAL A 33 -12.56 1.12 6.30
N MET A 34 -13.00 0.31 5.33
CA MET A 34 -14.31 -0.35 5.41
C MET A 34 -14.34 -1.44 6.49
N GLY A 35 -13.24 -2.17 6.68
CA GLY A 35 -13.13 -3.28 7.64
C GLY A 35 -12.74 -2.87 9.07
N ARG A 36 -12.52 -1.58 9.32
CA ARG A 36 -11.92 -1.07 10.58
C ARG A 36 -12.69 -1.45 11.84
N SER A 37 -14.02 -1.60 11.76
CA SER A 37 -14.90 -1.96 12.87
C SER A 37 -15.11 -3.46 13.03
N ALA A 38 -14.60 -4.27 12.08
CA ALA A 38 -14.69 -5.73 12.13
C ALA A 38 -13.51 -6.39 12.87
N VAL A 39 -12.46 -5.61 13.16
CA VAL A 39 -11.27 -6.08 13.90
C VAL A 39 -11.34 -5.69 15.36
N THR A 40 -10.64 -6.43 16.23
CA THR A 40 -10.54 -6.14 17.67
C THR A 40 -9.08 -5.94 18.06
N PRO A 41 -8.71 -4.83 18.72
CA PRO A 41 -9.54 -3.64 18.98
C PRO A 41 -10.02 -2.95 17.69
N GLU A 42 -11.16 -2.27 17.73
CA GLU A 42 -11.64 -1.46 16.60
C GLU A 42 -10.62 -0.36 16.28
N ILE A 43 -10.47 -0.08 14.98
CA ILE A 43 -9.55 0.95 14.48
C ILE A 43 -10.31 2.25 14.20
N SER A 44 -9.79 3.37 14.71
CA SER A 44 -10.28 4.70 14.39
C SER A 44 -9.77 5.18 13.02
N LEU A 45 -10.53 6.06 12.35
CA LEU A 45 -10.06 6.67 11.10
C LEU A 45 -8.83 7.55 11.31
N ASP A 46 -8.67 8.15 12.50
CA ASP A 46 -7.50 8.95 12.84
C ASP A 46 -6.24 8.10 12.93
N ASP A 47 -6.31 6.91 13.55
CA ASP A 47 -5.17 5.99 13.60
C ASP A 47 -4.77 5.51 12.21
N ILE A 48 -5.75 5.20 11.34
CA ILE A 48 -5.45 4.86 9.93
C ILE A 48 -4.74 6.04 9.25
N LYS A 49 -5.27 7.24 9.38
CA LYS A 49 -4.69 8.45 8.79
C LYS A 49 -3.33 8.81 9.39
N ARG A 50 -3.03 8.45 10.63
CA ARG A 50 -1.78 8.86 11.28
C ARG A 50 -0.66 7.84 11.08
N TYR A 51 -0.99 6.56 11.11
CA TYR A 51 0.02 5.49 11.16
C TYR A 51 0.17 4.71 9.86
N THR A 52 -0.67 4.95 8.86
CA THR A 52 -0.64 4.15 7.63
C THR A 52 -0.36 4.96 6.37
N TYR A 53 0.30 4.32 5.40
CA TYR A 53 0.61 4.88 4.09
C TYR A 53 0.62 3.79 3.02
N ALA A 54 -0.20 3.94 1.98
CA ALA A 54 -0.29 2.96 0.89
C ALA A 54 0.34 3.49 -0.41
N VAL A 55 1.19 2.67 -1.02
CA VAL A 55 1.68 2.88 -2.39
C VAL A 55 0.78 2.12 -3.34
N ILE A 56 0.08 2.84 -4.22
CA ILE A 56 -0.97 2.33 -5.09
C ILE A 56 -0.51 2.39 -6.56
N PRO A 57 -0.24 1.26 -7.20
CA PRO A 57 0.02 1.25 -8.64
C PRO A 57 -1.24 1.56 -9.43
N GLN A 58 -1.08 2.30 -10.53
CA GLN A 58 -2.16 2.50 -11.49
C GLN A 58 -2.70 1.15 -11.99
N ARG A 59 -4.02 1.06 -12.13
CA ARG A 59 -4.76 -0.15 -12.57
C ARG A 59 -4.64 -1.36 -11.65
N ASP A 60 -4.04 -1.23 -10.47
CA ASP A 60 -4.18 -2.24 -9.43
C ASP A 60 -5.58 -2.16 -8.81
N ILE A 61 -6.38 -3.19 -9.05
CA ILE A 61 -7.76 -3.28 -8.57
C ILE A 61 -7.78 -3.66 -7.08
N ILE A 62 -6.85 -4.49 -6.61
CA ILE A 62 -6.82 -4.97 -5.23
C ILE A 62 -6.60 -3.79 -4.27
N SER A 63 -5.73 -2.86 -4.67
CA SER A 63 -5.47 -1.64 -3.91
C SER A 63 -6.68 -0.74 -3.69
N ARG A 64 -7.74 -0.92 -4.49
CA ARG A 64 -8.96 -0.10 -4.48
C ARG A 64 -10.10 -0.76 -3.70
N LEU A 65 -9.89 -1.97 -3.20
CA LEU A 65 -10.85 -2.66 -2.34
C LEU A 65 -10.80 -2.09 -0.92
N GLY A 66 -11.92 -2.16 -0.19
CA GLY A 66 -11.99 -1.76 1.22
C GLY A 66 -12.12 -0.25 1.47
N GLY A 67 -12.40 0.55 0.44
CA GLY A 67 -12.55 2.01 0.51
C GLY A 67 -11.29 2.75 0.09
N GLU A 68 -11.35 4.08 0.06
CA GLU A 68 -10.18 4.91 -0.24
C GLU A 68 -9.16 4.85 0.90
N HIS A 69 -7.87 4.82 0.56
CA HIS A 69 -6.80 4.92 1.55
C HIS A 69 -6.71 6.36 2.08
N MET A 70 -6.61 6.53 3.39
CA MET A 70 -6.55 7.86 4.01
C MET A 70 -5.25 8.60 3.68
N ASN A 71 -4.13 7.87 3.54
CA ASN A 71 -2.89 8.38 2.99
C ASN A 71 -2.36 7.41 1.92
N SER A 72 -2.05 7.94 0.74
CA SER A 72 -1.46 7.15 -0.31
C SER A 72 -0.62 7.95 -1.27
N ALA A 73 0.28 7.26 -1.97
CA ALA A 73 0.92 7.75 -3.20
C ALA A 73 0.52 6.85 -4.36
N ASN A 74 0.21 7.47 -5.49
CA ASN A 74 -0.01 6.74 -6.73
C ASN A 74 1.32 6.63 -7.50
N ILE A 75 1.65 5.43 -7.96
CA ILE A 75 2.79 5.19 -8.85
C ILE A 75 2.32 4.68 -10.21
N LYS A 76 3.10 4.93 -11.25
CA LYS A 76 2.77 4.46 -12.60
C LYS A 76 2.89 2.94 -12.66
N CYS A 77 2.06 2.32 -13.49
CA CYS A 77 2.23 0.93 -13.88
C CYS A 77 2.35 0.85 -15.40
N ARG A 78 3.50 0.36 -15.88
CA ARG A 78 3.80 0.23 -17.33
C ARG A 78 3.54 -1.17 -17.89
N ALA A 79 2.87 -2.04 -17.13
CA ALA A 79 2.52 -3.37 -17.61
C ALA A 79 1.54 -3.31 -18.79
N GLY A 80 1.50 -4.38 -19.59
CA GLY A 80 0.47 -4.53 -20.62
C GLY A 80 -0.93 -4.58 -20.02
N VAL A 81 -1.93 -4.12 -20.76
CA VAL A 81 -3.35 -4.09 -20.34
C VAL A 81 -4.02 -5.46 -20.36
N SER A 82 -3.38 -6.47 -20.96
CA SER A 82 -3.92 -7.82 -21.10
C SER A 82 -3.89 -8.64 -19.81
N ASP A 83 -3.08 -8.25 -18.83
CA ASP A 83 -2.97 -8.92 -17.54
C ASP A 83 -3.42 -7.98 -16.41
N PRO A 84 -4.61 -8.20 -15.82
CA PRO A 84 -5.14 -7.35 -14.76
C PRO A 84 -4.32 -7.46 -13.46
N MET A 85 -3.57 -8.54 -13.26
CA MET A 85 -2.73 -8.74 -12.08
C MET A 85 -1.33 -8.18 -12.25
N ALA A 86 -0.92 -7.82 -13.47
CA ALA A 86 0.43 -7.35 -13.70
C ALA A 86 0.75 -6.11 -12.84
N CYS A 87 -0.17 -5.14 -12.74
CA CYS A 87 0.05 -3.94 -11.92
C CYS A 87 -0.01 -4.19 -10.41
N HIS A 88 -0.54 -5.34 -9.99
CA HIS A 88 -0.59 -5.73 -8.59
C HIS A 88 0.74 -6.32 -8.09
N MET A 89 1.62 -6.77 -8.99
CA MET A 89 2.88 -7.42 -8.61
C MET A 89 3.86 -6.46 -7.94
N GLU A 90 4.36 -6.84 -6.76
CA GLU A 90 5.24 -6.03 -5.92
C GLU A 90 6.54 -5.63 -6.60
N TYR A 91 7.14 -6.53 -7.38
CA TYR A 91 8.40 -6.27 -8.06
C TYR A 91 8.27 -5.14 -9.08
N ARG A 92 7.10 -4.95 -9.70
CA ARG A 92 6.88 -3.85 -10.66
C ARG A 92 6.77 -2.52 -9.96
N SER A 93 6.08 -2.49 -8.83
CA SER A 93 6.00 -1.32 -7.97
C SER A 93 7.38 -0.90 -7.48
N LEU A 94 8.18 -1.87 -7.02
CA LEU A 94 9.56 -1.64 -6.61
C LEU A 94 10.43 -1.12 -7.77
N CYS A 95 10.31 -1.72 -8.95
CA CYS A 95 11.01 -1.25 -10.15
C CYS A 95 10.64 0.19 -10.52
N GLU A 96 9.36 0.58 -10.49
CA GLU A 96 8.95 1.95 -10.79
C GLU A 96 9.48 2.93 -9.74
N LEU A 97 9.46 2.56 -8.44
CA LEU A 97 10.05 3.36 -7.37
C LEU A 97 11.56 3.54 -7.57
N MET A 98 12.29 2.46 -7.85
CA MET A 98 13.73 2.51 -8.11
C MET A 98 14.07 3.27 -9.39
N TYR A 99 13.20 3.24 -10.40
CA TYR A 99 13.36 3.98 -11.64
C TYR A 99 13.13 5.48 -11.44
N THR A 100 12.15 5.85 -10.61
CA THR A 100 11.71 7.25 -10.44
C THR A 100 12.48 7.97 -9.32
N CYS A 101 12.68 7.29 -8.20
CA CYS A 101 13.35 7.81 -7.00
C CYS A 101 14.80 7.35 -6.88
N GLY A 102 15.25 6.49 -7.79
CA GLY A 102 16.61 5.97 -7.82
C GLY A 102 16.83 4.84 -6.82
N ASN A 103 18.05 4.31 -6.84
CA ASN A 103 18.57 3.37 -5.85
C ASN A 103 20.09 3.58 -5.70
N VAL A 104 20.73 2.85 -4.79
CA VAL A 104 22.18 2.98 -4.53
C VAL A 104 23.05 2.84 -5.79
N LYS A 105 22.65 2.00 -6.75
CA LYS A 105 23.36 1.77 -8.02
C LYS A 105 22.89 2.68 -9.16
N ARG A 106 21.77 3.39 -9.01
CA ARG A 106 21.16 4.27 -10.02
C ARG A 106 20.55 5.50 -9.34
N PRO A 107 21.34 6.54 -9.05
CA PRO A 107 20.81 7.80 -8.54
C PRO A 107 19.86 8.46 -9.56
N VAL A 108 18.99 9.37 -9.09
CA VAL A 108 18.11 10.17 -9.96
C VAL A 108 18.84 11.36 -10.58
N TYR A 109 20.08 11.61 -10.15
CA TYR A 109 20.95 12.70 -10.59
C TYR A 109 21.89 12.25 -11.71
#